data_AF-A0A7S3F7H8-F1
#
_entry.id   AF-A0A7S3F7H8-F1
#
_cell.length_a   1.000
_cell.length_b   1.000
_cell.length_c   1.000
_cell.angle_alpha   90.00
_cell.angle_beta   90.00
_cell.angle_gamma   90.00
#
_symmetry.space_group_name_H-M   'P 1'
#
loop_
_entity.id
_entity.type
_entity.pdbx_description
1 polymer ?
#
loop_
_entity_poly.entity_id
_entity_poly.type
_entity_poly.pdbx_seq_one_letter_code
_entity_poly.pdbx_strand_id
1 'polypeptide(L)'
;RAADASRDDASRLARQVLSQLPRGGGGGDDIRMGILNIMRDNGIKEGHRPGIECRFIAQWHQKLHSATTPDDIGICEAYLNFLRGGGDWDGDFYGHLGYHAGLTREDLQKMTVGWRNEDGITGPAVHLPHLVQAFEWFLRVLKKTHSGAQLDSGMKHAGWTMDEGLQYEMQDLINNRDEHWVPGKIVELRSRLQHSWLGAEDRYQARDALMLDIALDEHFRKRIEATDVGSLGYDEAAGMLQLCLENGALATSGDTLCKATGLWRRVLESGGEGRWGDAGWLQLATAALDAVKLSLEKEMDELASAVQVPGETIGRAAGVDEAYLANFGEEVVRGHPMFVCSRLVQRLEGVLRECAGVGPWTSVSLGSGNGVAEGALLTSELATLQGAAGATAVAEASGGTGGVVLLSEGLDGLEDVPPGVVAVLSRSSVDLLSHVALRARQSGALLACCADEGAWGALVAAVASSEGQGVRVTVDSSAGHVALEPASGISGTAT
;
A
#
# COMPACT_ATOMS: atom_id res chain seq x y z
N ARG A 1 -24.29 -12.72 16.35
CA ARG A 1 -23.24 -11.92 17.03
C ARG A 1 -21.86 -12.57 16.93
N ALA A 2 -21.47 -13.59 17.70
CA ALA A 2 -20.13 -14.21 17.52
C ALA A 2 -19.96 -14.92 16.17
N ALA A 3 -21.01 -15.61 15.69
CA ALA A 3 -21.04 -16.23 14.36
C ALA A 3 -21.20 -15.22 13.19
N ASP A 4 -21.66 -13.98 13.47
CA ASP A 4 -21.70 -12.91 12.46
C ASP A 4 -20.30 -12.30 12.31
N ALA A 5 -19.64 -11.97 13.44
CA ALA A 5 -18.29 -11.39 13.42
C ALA A 5 -17.28 -12.30 12.71
N SER A 6 -17.32 -13.62 12.93
CA SER A 6 -16.45 -14.56 12.21
C SER A 6 -16.75 -14.66 10.71
N ARG A 7 -18.00 -14.40 10.31
CA ARG A 7 -18.43 -14.42 8.91
C ARG A 7 -18.04 -13.12 8.20
N ASP A 8 -18.06 -12.03 8.95
CA ASP A 8 -17.64 -10.70 8.56
C ASP A 8 -16.11 -10.66 8.31
N ASP A 9 -15.29 -11.21 9.21
CA ASP A 9 -13.84 -11.29 9.03
C ASP A 9 -13.43 -12.17 7.84
N ALA A 10 -14.10 -13.32 7.66
CA ALA A 10 -13.87 -14.19 6.52
C ALA A 10 -14.24 -13.53 5.19
N SER A 11 -15.28 -12.69 5.17
CA SER A 11 -15.70 -11.96 3.98
C SER A 11 -14.69 -10.88 3.59
N ARG A 12 -14.12 -10.17 4.58
CA ARG A 12 -13.06 -9.16 4.38
C ARG A 12 -11.80 -9.79 3.77
N LEU A 13 -11.32 -10.90 4.35
CA LEU A 13 -10.16 -11.62 3.84
C LEU A 13 -10.44 -12.23 2.45
N ALA A 14 -11.63 -12.78 2.22
CA ALA A 14 -12.00 -13.34 0.91
C ALA A 14 -11.98 -12.27 -0.19
N ARG A 15 -12.49 -11.07 0.09
CA ARG A 15 -12.42 -9.93 -0.85
C ARG A 15 -10.98 -9.59 -1.19
N GLN A 16 -10.10 -9.51 -0.20
CA GLN A 16 -8.68 -9.21 -0.43
C GLN A 16 -7.97 -10.31 -1.21
N VAL A 17 -8.25 -11.58 -0.91
CA VAL A 17 -7.72 -12.68 -1.73
C VAL A 17 -8.19 -12.55 -3.17
N LEU A 18 -9.47 -12.20 -3.40
CA LEU A 18 -10.01 -12.00 -4.75
C LEU A 18 -9.38 -10.81 -5.49
N SER A 19 -8.85 -9.79 -4.81
CA SER A 19 -8.13 -8.71 -5.49
C SER A 19 -6.78 -9.14 -6.04
N GLN A 20 -6.21 -10.21 -5.49
CA GLN A 20 -4.96 -10.80 -5.98
C GLN A 20 -5.18 -11.86 -7.06
N LEU A 21 -6.44 -12.16 -7.41
CA LEU A 21 -6.78 -13.21 -8.36
C LEU A 21 -7.36 -12.61 -9.65
N PRO A 22 -6.92 -13.06 -10.83
CA PRO A 22 -7.61 -12.73 -12.06
C PRO A 22 -9.01 -13.36 -12.05
N ARG A 23 -9.97 -12.79 -12.79
CA ARG A 23 -11.35 -13.29 -12.86
C ARG A 23 -11.47 -14.74 -13.32
N GLY A 24 -10.45 -15.24 -14.01
CA GLY A 24 -10.47 -16.54 -14.67
C GLY A 24 -11.42 -16.53 -15.88
N GLY A 25 -11.45 -17.63 -16.64
CA GLY A 25 -12.32 -17.74 -17.82
C GLY A 25 -11.62 -17.73 -19.18
N GLY A 26 -10.42 -18.33 -19.27
CA GLY A 26 -9.93 -18.91 -20.54
C GLY A 26 -9.11 -18.01 -21.47
N GLY A 27 -8.32 -17.07 -20.95
CA GLY A 27 -7.42 -16.23 -21.78
C GLY A 27 -5.92 -16.55 -21.67
N GLY A 28 -5.50 -17.36 -20.69
CA GLY A 28 -4.09 -17.77 -20.59
C GLY A 28 -3.62 -18.55 -21.83
N ASP A 29 -4.52 -19.39 -22.36
CA ASP A 29 -4.30 -20.04 -23.65
C ASP A 29 -4.32 -19.03 -24.81
N ASP A 30 -5.15 -17.97 -24.77
CA ASP A 30 -5.12 -16.92 -25.80
C ASP A 30 -3.76 -16.19 -25.85
N ILE A 31 -3.06 -16.05 -24.72
CA ILE A 31 -1.69 -15.51 -24.69
C ILE A 31 -0.72 -16.50 -25.34
N ARG A 32 -0.70 -17.74 -24.86
CA ARG A 32 0.25 -18.76 -25.32
C ARG A 32 0.05 -19.09 -26.80
N MET A 33 -1.21 -19.37 -27.18
CA MET A 33 -1.60 -19.63 -28.55
C MET A 33 -1.56 -18.37 -29.42
N GLY A 34 -1.82 -17.19 -28.86
CA GLY A 34 -1.79 -15.93 -29.58
C GLY A 34 -0.40 -15.60 -30.13
N ILE A 35 0.64 -15.61 -29.30
CA ILE A 35 2.01 -15.34 -29.79
C ILE A 35 2.46 -16.41 -30.78
N LEU A 36 2.09 -17.65 -30.54
CA LEU A 36 2.40 -18.78 -31.40
C LEU A 36 1.68 -18.66 -32.76
N ASN A 37 0.42 -18.26 -32.81
CA ASN A 37 -0.29 -17.96 -34.06
C ASN A 37 0.39 -16.81 -34.82
N ILE A 38 0.77 -15.73 -34.13
CA ILE A 38 1.51 -14.61 -34.75
C ILE A 38 2.81 -15.11 -35.39
N MET A 39 3.57 -15.95 -34.68
CA MET A 39 4.79 -16.54 -35.24
C MET A 39 4.49 -17.36 -36.49
N ARG A 40 3.45 -18.21 -36.45
CA ARG A 40 3.09 -19.10 -37.56
C ARG A 40 2.58 -18.36 -38.79
N ASP A 41 1.74 -17.35 -38.59
CA ASP A 41 1.09 -16.59 -39.65
C ASP A 41 2.05 -15.65 -40.37
N ASN A 42 3.12 -15.23 -39.68
CA ASN A 42 4.14 -14.33 -40.22
C ASN A 42 5.47 -15.02 -40.53
N GLY A 43 5.48 -16.37 -40.55
CA GLY A 43 6.64 -17.15 -40.95
C GLY A 43 7.86 -17.02 -40.03
N ILE A 44 7.65 -16.71 -38.75
CA ILE A 44 8.70 -16.68 -37.72
C ILE A 44 9.00 -18.11 -37.26
N LYS A 45 10.28 -18.42 -37.08
CA LYS A 45 10.75 -19.76 -36.67
C LYS A 45 10.19 -20.14 -35.29
N GLU A 46 9.58 -21.33 -35.22
CA GLU A 46 9.06 -21.95 -34.00
C GLU A 46 9.68 -23.35 -33.85
N GLY A 47 10.57 -23.53 -32.88
CA GLY A 47 11.27 -24.81 -32.68
C GLY A 47 11.99 -25.29 -33.95
N HIS A 48 11.59 -26.46 -34.45
CA HIS A 48 12.16 -27.07 -35.66
C HIS A 48 11.53 -26.56 -36.97
N ARG A 49 10.46 -25.75 -36.91
CA ARG A 49 9.80 -25.22 -38.11
C ARG A 49 10.69 -24.15 -38.77
N PRO A 50 11.02 -24.26 -40.07
CA PRO A 50 11.76 -23.21 -40.78
C PRO A 50 11.01 -21.87 -40.79
N GLY A 51 11.74 -20.76 -40.68
CA GLY A 51 11.17 -19.41 -40.68
C GLY A 51 12.22 -18.33 -40.38
N ILE A 52 11.76 -17.09 -40.26
CA ILE A 52 12.57 -15.94 -39.84
C ILE A 52 13.08 -16.18 -38.42
N GLU A 53 14.39 -16.15 -38.22
CA GLU A 53 14.99 -16.30 -36.89
C GLU A 53 14.94 -14.98 -36.13
N CYS A 54 14.01 -14.86 -35.18
CA CYS A 54 13.95 -13.73 -34.27
C CYS A 54 14.14 -14.23 -32.83
N ARG A 55 15.35 -14.04 -32.28
CA ARG A 55 15.74 -14.54 -30.96
C ARG A 55 14.83 -13.99 -29.86
N PHE A 56 14.54 -12.69 -29.90
CA PHE A 56 13.64 -12.04 -28.94
C PHE A 56 12.25 -12.70 -28.91
N ILE A 57 11.59 -12.85 -30.07
CA ILE A 57 10.24 -13.44 -30.12
C ILE A 57 10.26 -14.89 -29.65
N ALA A 58 11.31 -15.64 -29.99
CA ALA A 58 11.47 -17.03 -29.53
C ALA A 58 11.62 -17.13 -28.00
N GLN A 59 12.48 -16.29 -27.40
CA GLN A 59 12.67 -16.23 -25.94
C GLN A 59 11.39 -15.78 -25.24
N TRP A 60 10.74 -14.73 -25.76
CA TRP A 60 9.51 -14.22 -25.16
C TRP A 60 8.35 -15.21 -25.27
N HIS A 61 8.21 -15.93 -26.38
CA HIS A 61 7.25 -17.03 -26.51
C HIS A 61 7.49 -18.13 -25.46
N GLN A 62 8.74 -18.56 -25.26
CA GLN A 62 9.08 -19.56 -24.24
C GLN A 62 8.80 -19.07 -22.81
N LYS A 63 9.05 -17.78 -22.53
CA LYS A 63 8.66 -17.13 -21.28
C LYS A 63 7.15 -17.21 -21.06
N LEU A 64 6.36 -16.75 -22.04
CA LEU A 64 4.90 -16.73 -21.98
C LEU A 64 4.29 -18.14 -21.82
N HIS A 65 4.95 -19.15 -22.39
CA HIS A 65 4.56 -20.54 -22.22
C HIS A 65 4.79 -21.04 -20.77
N SER A 66 5.83 -20.55 -20.12
CA SER A 66 6.21 -20.94 -18.75
C SER A 66 5.38 -20.18 -17.71
N ALA A 67 5.49 -18.85 -17.73
CA ALA A 67 4.75 -17.96 -16.86
C ALA A 67 4.52 -16.63 -17.59
N THR A 68 3.26 -16.25 -17.72
CA THR A 68 2.90 -14.92 -18.18
C THR A 68 2.66 -14.00 -16.98
N THR A 69 3.09 -12.74 -17.07
CA THR A 69 3.07 -11.75 -15.98
C THR A 69 2.60 -10.40 -16.52
N PRO A 70 2.15 -9.46 -15.66
CA PRO A 70 1.79 -8.11 -16.08
C PRO A 70 2.90 -7.37 -16.87
N ASP A 71 4.17 -7.64 -16.57
CA ASP A 71 5.34 -7.11 -17.30
C ASP A 71 5.31 -7.38 -18.80
N ASP A 72 4.62 -8.45 -19.25
CA ASP A 72 4.45 -8.76 -20.66
C ASP A 72 3.71 -7.65 -21.42
N ILE A 73 2.90 -6.84 -20.74
CA ILE A 73 2.27 -5.64 -21.32
C ILE A 73 3.35 -4.63 -21.71
N GLY A 74 4.27 -4.31 -20.78
CA GLY A 74 5.37 -3.38 -21.01
C GLY A 74 6.33 -3.87 -22.10
N ILE A 75 6.66 -5.17 -22.09
CA ILE A 75 7.47 -5.80 -23.16
C ILE A 75 6.78 -5.65 -24.52
N CYS A 76 5.46 -5.87 -24.60
CA CYS A 76 4.71 -5.75 -25.84
C CYS A 76 4.60 -4.30 -26.33
N GLU A 77 4.43 -3.33 -25.42
CA GLU A 77 4.39 -1.90 -25.74
C GLU A 77 5.74 -1.41 -26.26
N ALA A 78 6.84 -1.78 -25.59
CA ALA A 78 8.20 -1.50 -26.06
C ALA A 78 8.49 -2.15 -27.42
N TYR A 79 8.03 -3.38 -27.64
CA TYR A 79 8.18 -4.03 -28.94
C TYR A 79 7.38 -3.34 -30.04
N LEU A 80 6.16 -2.89 -29.76
CA LEU A 80 5.38 -2.08 -30.69
C LEU A 80 6.05 -0.74 -31.00
N ASN A 81 6.68 -0.10 -30.01
CA ASN A 81 7.45 1.12 -30.21
C ASN A 81 8.65 0.86 -31.14
N PHE A 82 9.41 -0.21 -30.90
CA PHE A 82 10.48 -0.68 -31.78
C PHE A 82 10.01 -0.96 -33.21
N LEU A 83 8.88 -1.65 -33.37
CA LEU A 83 8.33 -1.99 -34.70
C LEU A 83 7.84 -0.76 -35.48
N ARG A 84 7.25 0.22 -34.80
CA ARG A 84 6.76 1.48 -35.40
C ARG A 84 7.89 2.49 -35.64
N GLY A 85 8.95 2.41 -34.83
CA GLY A 85 10.12 3.28 -34.88
C GLY A 85 11.13 2.88 -35.96
N GLY A 86 12.37 3.32 -35.76
CA GLY A 86 13.48 3.07 -36.68
C GLY A 86 14.09 1.67 -36.54
N GLY A 87 13.66 0.90 -35.53
CA GLY A 87 14.22 -0.41 -35.21
C GLY A 87 15.50 -0.30 -34.38
N ASP A 88 15.66 0.78 -33.60
CA ASP A 88 16.73 0.89 -32.62
C ASP A 88 16.39 0.04 -31.39
N TRP A 89 17.10 -1.08 -31.21
CA TRP A 89 16.86 -1.96 -30.08
C TRP A 89 17.19 -1.30 -28.73
N ASP A 90 18.17 -0.41 -28.70
CA ASP A 90 18.59 0.20 -27.45
C ASP A 90 17.71 1.42 -27.12
N GLY A 91 17.43 2.27 -28.09
CA GLY A 91 16.57 3.45 -27.94
C GLY A 91 15.07 3.12 -28.00
N ASP A 92 14.60 2.54 -29.11
CA ASP A 92 13.15 2.36 -29.34
C ASP A 92 12.56 1.26 -28.45
N PHE A 93 13.28 0.15 -28.22
CA PHE A 93 12.80 -0.90 -27.32
C PHE A 93 13.16 -0.60 -25.86
N TYR A 94 14.45 -0.64 -25.50
CA TYR A 94 14.85 -0.52 -24.09
C TYR A 94 14.62 0.86 -23.49
N GLY A 95 14.76 1.94 -24.27
CA GLY A 95 14.40 3.29 -23.81
C GLY A 95 12.92 3.40 -23.45
N HIS A 96 12.04 2.87 -24.30
CA HIS A 96 10.60 2.85 -24.04
C HIS A 96 10.26 1.92 -22.86
N LEU A 97 10.87 0.74 -22.81
CA LEU A 97 10.67 -0.25 -21.75
C LEU A 97 11.05 0.30 -20.37
N GLY A 98 12.23 0.91 -20.26
CA GLY A 98 12.69 1.48 -19.00
C GLY A 98 11.84 2.67 -18.56
N TYR A 99 11.48 3.56 -19.49
CA TYR A 99 10.71 4.76 -19.15
C TYR A 99 9.26 4.45 -18.77
N HIS A 100 8.58 3.55 -19.48
CA HIS A 100 7.15 3.28 -19.28
C HIS A 100 6.86 2.09 -18.37
N ALA A 101 7.73 1.08 -18.33
CA ALA A 101 7.51 -0.13 -17.54
C ALA A 101 8.49 -0.28 -16.36
N GLY A 102 9.52 0.57 -16.26
CA GLY A 102 10.53 0.47 -15.21
C GLY A 102 11.41 -0.78 -15.30
N LEU A 103 11.39 -1.48 -16.44
CA LEU A 103 12.13 -2.74 -16.63
C LEU A 103 13.46 -2.51 -17.34
N THR A 104 14.50 -3.16 -16.84
CA THR A 104 15.86 -3.08 -17.38
C THR A 104 16.22 -4.31 -18.24
N ARG A 105 17.39 -4.26 -18.88
CA ARG A 105 17.98 -5.43 -19.57
C ARG A 105 18.19 -6.60 -18.63
N GLU A 106 18.66 -6.31 -17.41
CA GLU A 106 18.98 -7.31 -16.40
C GLU A 106 17.71 -8.01 -15.90
N ASP A 107 16.60 -7.27 -15.77
CA ASP A 107 15.31 -7.85 -15.39
C ASP A 107 14.83 -8.86 -16.45
N LEU A 108 14.91 -8.49 -17.73
CA LEU A 108 14.55 -9.39 -18.84
C LEU A 108 15.44 -10.64 -18.91
N GLN A 109 16.72 -10.52 -18.59
CA GLN A 109 17.68 -11.64 -18.52
C GLN A 109 17.41 -12.60 -17.35
N LYS A 110 16.81 -12.10 -16.26
CA LYS A 110 16.43 -12.93 -15.10
C LYS A 110 15.09 -13.65 -15.29
N MET A 111 14.28 -13.25 -16.29
CA MET A 111 12.99 -13.88 -16.55
C MET A 111 13.16 -15.35 -16.95
N THR A 112 12.36 -16.23 -16.37
CA THR A 112 12.40 -17.66 -16.67
C THR A 112 11.86 -17.96 -18.06
N VAL A 113 12.72 -18.48 -18.93
CA VAL A 113 12.40 -18.84 -20.32
C VAL A 113 12.43 -20.37 -20.46
N GLY A 114 11.27 -21.01 -20.46
CA GLY A 114 11.16 -22.47 -20.58
C GLY A 114 11.51 -23.23 -19.29
N TRP A 115 11.56 -24.57 -19.39
CA TRP A 115 11.90 -25.46 -18.27
C TRP A 115 13.41 -25.50 -17.95
N ARG A 116 14.24 -25.17 -18.94
CA ARG A 116 15.69 -24.97 -18.75
C ARG A 116 15.87 -23.46 -18.81
N ASN A 117 16.26 -22.83 -17.70
CA ASN A 117 16.61 -21.42 -17.66
C ASN A 117 17.75 -21.15 -18.66
N GLU A 118 17.41 -20.87 -19.91
CA GLU A 118 18.29 -20.20 -20.88
C GLU A 118 18.45 -18.74 -20.43
N ASP A 119 19.38 -17.96 -21.01
CA ASP A 119 19.84 -16.62 -20.55
C ASP A 119 18.76 -15.49 -20.47
N GLY A 120 17.49 -15.83 -20.23
CA GLY A 120 16.34 -14.94 -20.22
C GLY A 120 16.04 -14.37 -21.61
N ILE A 121 15.42 -13.20 -21.64
CA ILE A 121 15.18 -12.43 -22.85
C ILE A 121 16.38 -11.52 -23.09
N THR A 122 17.19 -11.81 -24.11
CA THR A 122 18.43 -11.09 -24.41
C THR A 122 18.35 -10.23 -25.67
N GLY A 123 17.49 -10.62 -26.63
CA GLY A 123 17.43 -9.96 -27.95
C GLY A 123 18.77 -10.02 -28.71
N PRO A 124 19.01 -9.10 -29.68
CA PRO A 124 18.04 -8.11 -30.18
C PRO A 124 16.90 -8.76 -30.99
N ALA A 125 15.79 -8.06 -31.14
CA ALA A 125 14.75 -8.46 -32.08
C ALA A 125 15.14 -8.13 -33.52
N VAL A 126 14.60 -8.91 -34.47
CA VAL A 126 14.60 -8.52 -35.88
C VAL A 126 13.50 -7.47 -36.07
N HIS A 127 13.81 -6.35 -36.73
CA HIS A 127 12.81 -5.33 -37.03
C HIS A 127 11.84 -5.82 -38.11
N LEU A 128 10.59 -6.08 -37.72
CA LEU A 128 9.56 -6.67 -38.57
C LEU A 128 8.28 -5.80 -38.55
N PRO A 129 8.26 -4.61 -39.18
CA PRO A 129 7.16 -3.64 -39.05
C PRO A 129 5.78 -4.16 -39.45
N HIS A 130 5.71 -5.16 -40.32
CA HIS A 130 4.44 -5.80 -40.71
C HIS A 130 3.73 -6.49 -39.53
N LEU A 131 4.43 -6.75 -38.42
CA LEU A 131 3.87 -7.37 -37.22
C LEU A 131 3.06 -6.40 -36.34
N VAL A 132 3.09 -5.08 -36.60
CA VAL A 132 2.46 -4.07 -35.74
C VAL A 132 1.00 -4.39 -35.44
N GLN A 133 0.19 -4.68 -36.46
CA GLN A 133 -1.24 -4.97 -36.27
C GLN A 133 -1.47 -6.24 -35.44
N ALA A 134 -0.63 -7.26 -35.63
CA ALA A 134 -0.71 -8.52 -34.91
C ALA A 134 -0.36 -8.33 -33.42
N PHE A 135 0.69 -7.57 -33.12
CA PHE A 135 1.07 -7.25 -31.75
C PHE A 135 0.16 -6.22 -31.08
N GLU A 136 -0.55 -5.35 -31.82
CA GLU A 136 -1.62 -4.52 -31.26
C GLU A 136 -2.80 -5.36 -30.77
N TRP A 137 -3.18 -6.40 -31.54
CA TRP A 137 -4.15 -7.37 -31.09
C TRP A 137 -3.63 -8.15 -29.89
N PHE A 138 -2.37 -8.60 -29.93
CA PHE A 138 -1.76 -9.36 -28.85
C PHE A 138 -1.68 -8.54 -27.55
N LEU A 139 -1.35 -7.25 -27.64
CA LEU A 139 -1.37 -6.33 -26.52
C LEU A 139 -2.76 -6.26 -25.89
N ARG A 140 -3.83 -6.24 -26.68
CA ARG A 140 -5.20 -6.29 -26.14
C ARG A 140 -5.48 -7.60 -25.39
N VAL A 141 -4.94 -8.73 -25.84
CA VAL A 141 -5.08 -10.04 -25.17
C VAL A 141 -4.28 -10.05 -23.85
N LEU A 142 -3.03 -9.58 -23.88
CA LEU A 142 -2.18 -9.45 -22.69
C LEU A 142 -2.84 -8.55 -21.65
N LYS A 143 -3.30 -7.36 -22.06
CA LYS A 143 -4.10 -6.47 -21.23
C LYS A 143 -5.32 -7.23 -20.71
N LYS A 144 -6.25 -7.68 -21.54
CA LYS A 144 -7.46 -8.41 -21.09
C LYS A 144 -7.20 -9.50 -20.03
N THR A 145 -6.10 -10.26 -20.15
CA THR A 145 -5.80 -11.39 -19.27
C THR A 145 -5.13 -10.98 -17.96
N HIS A 146 -4.18 -10.04 -17.98
CA HIS A 146 -3.48 -9.54 -16.79
C HIS A 146 -4.22 -8.39 -16.11
N SER A 147 -5.15 -7.78 -16.82
CA SER A 147 -6.03 -6.73 -16.37
C SER A 147 -7.30 -7.28 -15.72
N GLY A 148 -7.25 -8.44 -15.06
CA GLY A 148 -8.41 -9.05 -14.40
C GLY A 148 -9.09 -8.15 -13.36
N ALA A 149 -8.34 -7.18 -12.82
CA ALA A 149 -8.80 -6.11 -11.94
C ALA A 149 -8.95 -4.74 -12.64
N GLN A 150 -8.87 -4.67 -13.98
CA GLN A 150 -9.15 -3.42 -14.69
C GLN A 150 -10.64 -3.19 -14.85
N LEU A 151 -11.00 -1.96 -14.55
CA LEU A 151 -12.35 -1.42 -14.56
C LEU A 151 -13.14 -1.77 -15.84
N ASP A 152 -12.53 -1.62 -17.03
CA ASP A 152 -13.15 -1.94 -18.31
C ASP A 152 -13.56 -3.42 -18.43
N SER A 153 -12.69 -4.33 -17.98
CA SER A 153 -12.95 -5.77 -17.97
C SER A 153 -14.01 -6.12 -16.94
N GLY A 154 -13.91 -5.56 -15.74
CA GLY A 154 -14.91 -5.72 -14.68
C GLY A 154 -16.30 -5.37 -15.16
N MET A 155 -16.46 -4.20 -15.80
CA MET A 155 -17.75 -3.73 -16.31
C MET A 155 -18.33 -4.67 -17.35
N LYS A 156 -17.52 -5.10 -18.32
CA LYS A 156 -17.97 -6.02 -19.36
C LYS A 156 -18.52 -7.33 -18.79
N HIS A 157 -17.91 -7.85 -17.72
CA HIS A 157 -18.31 -9.11 -17.11
C HIS A 157 -19.43 -8.96 -16.10
N ALA A 158 -19.51 -7.82 -15.41
CA ALA A 158 -20.52 -7.57 -14.38
C ALA A 158 -21.78 -6.87 -14.92
N GLY A 159 -21.80 -6.41 -16.18
CA GLY A 159 -22.95 -5.68 -16.74
C GLY A 159 -24.29 -6.35 -16.46
N TRP A 160 -24.38 -7.67 -16.64
CA TRP A 160 -25.59 -8.46 -16.40
C TRP A 160 -26.04 -8.53 -14.94
N THR A 161 -25.18 -8.16 -13.98
CA THR A 161 -25.49 -8.17 -12.53
C THR A 161 -26.14 -6.87 -12.05
N MET A 162 -26.32 -5.89 -12.94
CA MET A 162 -26.73 -4.52 -12.64
C MET A 162 -28.00 -4.14 -13.40
N ASP A 163 -28.81 -3.24 -12.83
CA ASP A 163 -29.92 -2.61 -13.55
C ASP A 163 -29.41 -1.63 -14.64
N GLU A 164 -30.31 -1.25 -15.56
CA GLU A 164 -29.96 -0.39 -16.71
C GLU A 164 -29.42 0.99 -16.28
N GLY A 165 -29.92 1.55 -15.17
CA GLY A 165 -29.46 2.84 -14.65
C GLY A 165 -28.04 2.75 -14.10
N LEU A 166 -27.76 1.71 -13.29
CA LEU A 166 -26.42 1.47 -12.77
C LEU A 166 -25.42 1.15 -13.89
N GLN A 167 -25.83 0.40 -14.92
CA GLN A 167 -24.98 0.14 -16.10
C GLN A 167 -24.62 1.43 -16.84
N TYR A 168 -25.59 2.32 -17.05
CA TYR A 168 -25.36 3.60 -17.74
C TYR A 168 -24.34 4.46 -17.00
N GLU A 169 -24.51 4.63 -15.68
CA GLU A 169 -23.61 5.46 -14.88
C GLU A 169 -22.21 4.86 -14.75
N MET A 170 -22.10 3.53 -14.70
CA MET A 170 -20.80 2.85 -14.72
C MET A 170 -20.07 3.08 -16.06
N GLN A 171 -20.80 3.06 -17.18
CA GLN A 171 -20.23 3.35 -18.48
C GLN A 171 -19.79 4.82 -18.61
N ASP A 172 -20.58 5.76 -18.06
CA ASP A 172 -20.21 7.17 -18.01
C ASP A 172 -18.93 7.40 -17.20
N LEU A 173 -18.82 6.75 -16.04
CA LEU A 173 -17.59 6.77 -15.24
C LEU A 173 -16.38 6.25 -16.03
N ILE A 174 -16.53 5.15 -16.76
CA ILE A 174 -15.43 4.57 -17.55
C ILE A 174 -14.98 5.51 -18.68
N ASN A 175 -15.93 6.14 -19.36
CA ASN A 175 -15.63 7.08 -20.44
C ASN A 175 -14.92 8.35 -19.94
N ASN A 176 -15.13 8.71 -18.67
CA ASN A 176 -14.61 9.93 -18.04
C ASN A 176 -13.69 9.61 -16.85
N ARG A 177 -13.03 8.45 -16.86
CA ARG A 177 -12.34 7.85 -15.69
C ARG A 177 -11.18 8.67 -15.10
N ASP A 178 -10.78 9.73 -15.77
CA ASP A 178 -9.68 10.62 -15.38
C ASP A 178 -10.16 12.00 -14.88
N GLU A 179 -11.47 12.23 -14.84
CA GLU A 179 -12.06 13.47 -14.35
C GLU A 179 -11.95 13.61 -12.82
N HIS A 180 -11.96 14.86 -12.35
CA HIS A 180 -11.79 15.21 -10.93
C HIS A 180 -12.91 14.66 -10.02
N TRP A 181 -14.13 14.49 -10.56
CA TRP A 181 -15.30 14.01 -9.81
C TRP A 181 -15.33 12.48 -9.66
N VAL A 182 -14.46 11.75 -10.36
CA VAL A 182 -14.47 10.28 -10.42
C VAL A 182 -14.39 9.62 -9.05
N PRO A 183 -13.53 10.02 -8.09
CA PRO A 183 -13.46 9.36 -6.79
C PRO A 183 -14.81 9.36 -6.05
N GLY A 184 -15.53 10.48 -6.06
CA GLY A 184 -16.86 10.57 -5.45
C GLY A 184 -17.87 9.66 -6.15
N LYS A 185 -17.84 9.61 -7.48
CA LYS A 185 -18.73 8.75 -8.26
C LYS A 185 -18.43 7.26 -8.02
N ILE A 186 -17.18 6.87 -7.83
CA ILE A 186 -16.82 5.50 -7.47
C ILE A 186 -17.50 5.10 -6.15
N VAL A 187 -17.39 5.92 -5.10
CA VAL A 187 -18.00 5.63 -3.79
C VAL A 187 -19.52 5.42 -3.92
N GLU A 188 -20.19 6.29 -4.68
CA GLU A 188 -21.62 6.18 -4.96
C GLU A 188 -21.97 4.86 -5.68
N LEU A 189 -21.27 4.54 -6.77
CA LEU A 189 -21.54 3.36 -7.57
C LEU A 189 -21.23 2.06 -6.83
N ARG A 190 -20.15 2.04 -6.04
CA ARG A 190 -19.79 0.89 -5.19
C ARG A 190 -20.86 0.63 -4.13
N SER A 191 -21.37 1.67 -3.48
CA SER A 191 -22.48 1.55 -2.51
C SER A 191 -23.72 0.91 -3.13
N ARG A 192 -24.06 1.29 -4.38
CA ARG A 192 -25.16 0.66 -5.12
C ARG A 192 -24.84 -0.79 -5.49
N LEU A 193 -23.62 -1.05 -5.98
CA LEU A 193 -23.14 -2.36 -6.40
C LEU A 193 -23.08 -3.39 -5.27
N GLN A 194 -22.93 -2.96 -4.01
CA GLN A 194 -22.99 -3.86 -2.84
C GLN A 194 -24.24 -4.75 -2.83
N HIS A 195 -25.39 -4.21 -3.26
CA HIS A 195 -26.64 -4.98 -3.35
C HIS A 195 -26.51 -6.14 -4.33
N SER A 196 -25.75 -5.98 -5.41
CA SER A 196 -25.58 -6.98 -6.47
C SER A 196 -24.73 -8.18 -6.05
N TRP A 197 -23.88 -8.07 -5.04
CA TRP A 197 -23.05 -9.21 -4.58
C TRP A 197 -23.38 -9.70 -3.17
N LEU A 198 -23.89 -8.86 -2.26
CA LEU A 198 -24.39 -9.31 -0.95
C LEU A 198 -25.75 -10.01 -1.05
N GLY A 199 -26.58 -9.61 -2.02
CA GLY A 199 -27.92 -10.15 -2.24
C GLY A 199 -28.03 -11.20 -3.35
N ALA A 200 -26.91 -11.58 -3.98
CA ALA A 200 -26.93 -12.50 -5.12
C ALA A 200 -27.24 -13.94 -4.71
N GLU A 201 -28.24 -14.54 -5.36
CA GLU A 201 -28.52 -15.98 -5.25
C GLU A 201 -27.56 -16.81 -6.12
N ASP A 202 -27.12 -16.26 -7.26
CA ASP A 202 -26.14 -16.90 -8.16
C ASP A 202 -24.71 -16.51 -7.77
N ARG A 203 -23.90 -17.52 -7.47
CA ARG A 203 -22.46 -17.36 -7.18
C ARG A 203 -21.68 -16.65 -8.29
N TYR A 204 -22.09 -16.80 -9.56
CA TYR A 204 -21.43 -16.12 -10.68
C TYR A 204 -21.77 -14.63 -10.73
N GLN A 205 -23.01 -14.28 -10.35
CA GLN A 205 -23.43 -12.89 -10.18
C GLN A 205 -22.63 -12.23 -9.07
N ALA A 206 -22.58 -12.89 -7.90
CA ALA A 206 -21.81 -12.43 -6.75
C ALA A 206 -20.33 -12.21 -7.11
N ARG A 207 -19.71 -13.19 -7.80
CA ARG A 207 -18.31 -13.09 -8.25
C ARG A 207 -18.10 -11.91 -9.18
N ASP A 208 -18.83 -11.82 -10.29
CA ASP A 208 -18.56 -10.81 -11.32
C ASP A 208 -18.82 -9.39 -10.77
N ALA A 209 -19.88 -9.19 -9.97
CA ALA A 209 -20.14 -7.93 -9.28
C ALA A 209 -19.04 -7.58 -8.25
N LEU A 210 -18.58 -8.54 -7.45
CA LEU A 210 -17.51 -8.32 -6.47
C LEU A 210 -16.18 -7.96 -7.14
N MET A 211 -15.86 -8.58 -8.27
CA MET A 211 -14.63 -8.25 -9.01
C MET A 211 -14.69 -6.87 -9.67
N LEU A 212 -15.86 -6.43 -10.14
CA LEU A 212 -16.04 -5.03 -10.55
C LEU A 212 -15.87 -4.08 -9.36
N ASP A 213 -16.43 -4.42 -8.20
CA ASP A 213 -16.26 -3.59 -6.99
C ASP A 213 -14.79 -3.48 -6.55
N ILE A 214 -14.00 -4.54 -6.68
CA ILE A 214 -12.55 -4.51 -6.45
C ILE A 214 -11.84 -3.63 -7.48
N ALA A 215 -12.18 -3.76 -8.77
CA ALA A 215 -11.59 -2.94 -9.83
C ALA A 215 -11.88 -1.44 -9.63
N LEU A 216 -13.07 -1.11 -9.14
CA LEU A 216 -13.45 0.25 -8.74
C LEU A 216 -12.61 0.76 -7.56
N ASP A 217 -12.43 -0.06 -6.53
CA ASP A 217 -11.61 0.24 -5.34
C ASP A 217 -10.14 0.52 -5.71
N GLU A 218 -9.58 -0.30 -6.60
CA GLU A 218 -8.22 -0.10 -7.12
C GLU A 218 -8.10 1.16 -7.98
N HIS A 219 -9.11 1.45 -8.81
CA HIS A 219 -9.11 2.69 -9.60
C HIS A 219 -9.24 3.91 -8.69
N PHE A 220 -10.10 3.85 -7.66
CA PHE A 220 -10.22 4.90 -6.64
C PHE A 220 -8.86 5.18 -6.00
N ARG A 221 -8.17 4.14 -5.52
CA ARG A 221 -6.84 4.26 -4.92
C ARG A 221 -5.88 4.99 -5.85
N LYS A 222 -5.77 4.58 -7.12
CA LYS A 222 -4.89 5.22 -8.12
C LYS A 222 -5.19 6.71 -8.30
N ARG A 223 -6.47 7.09 -8.30
CA ARG A 223 -6.89 8.50 -8.43
C ARG A 223 -6.50 9.32 -7.20
N ILE A 224 -6.63 8.77 -6.00
CA ILE A 224 -6.21 9.45 -4.77
C ILE A 224 -4.68 9.54 -4.70
N GLU A 225 -3.96 8.48 -5.04
CA GLU A 225 -2.48 8.48 -5.03
C GLU A 225 -1.88 9.49 -6.02
N ALA A 226 -2.53 9.70 -7.16
CA ALA A 226 -2.15 10.72 -8.14
C ALA A 226 -2.39 12.16 -7.66
N THR A 227 -3.12 12.36 -6.55
CA THR A 227 -3.39 13.69 -6.01
C THR A 227 -2.20 14.20 -5.18
N ASP A 228 -1.76 15.42 -5.46
CA ASP A 228 -0.82 16.13 -4.59
C ASP A 228 -1.53 16.66 -3.33
N VAL A 229 -1.62 15.79 -2.32
CA VAL A 229 -2.23 16.08 -1.02
C VAL A 229 -1.62 17.32 -0.34
N GLY A 230 -0.35 17.63 -0.58
CA GLY A 230 0.31 18.80 0.00
C GLY A 230 -0.23 20.13 -0.53
N SER A 231 -0.71 20.15 -1.78
CA SER A 231 -1.28 21.33 -2.44
C SER A 231 -2.74 21.60 -2.09
N LEU A 232 -3.44 20.63 -1.51
CA LEU A 232 -4.87 20.74 -1.20
C LEU A 232 -5.12 21.78 -0.10
N GLY A 233 -6.21 22.54 -0.28
CA GLY A 233 -6.81 23.30 0.80
C GLY A 233 -7.31 22.37 1.91
N TYR A 234 -7.37 22.87 3.14
CA TYR A 234 -7.77 22.05 4.30
C TYR A 234 -9.18 21.46 4.15
N ASP A 235 -10.12 22.23 3.61
CA ASP A 235 -11.47 21.74 3.31
C ASP A 235 -11.50 20.63 2.25
N GLU A 236 -10.66 20.76 1.22
CA GLU A 236 -10.55 19.77 0.15
C GLU A 236 -9.92 18.48 0.68
N ALA A 237 -8.86 18.60 1.49
CA ALA A 237 -8.23 17.45 2.16
C ALA A 237 -9.21 16.75 3.12
N ALA A 238 -10.01 17.51 3.86
CA ALA A 238 -11.02 16.96 4.77
C ALA A 238 -12.15 16.22 4.02
N GLY A 239 -12.63 16.78 2.92
CA GLY A 239 -13.61 16.15 2.04
C GLY A 239 -13.04 14.90 1.33
N MET A 240 -11.78 14.95 0.89
CA MET A 240 -11.11 13.80 0.30
C MET A 240 -10.89 12.68 1.32
N LEU A 241 -10.55 13.01 2.57
CA LEU A 241 -10.49 12.02 3.65
C LEU A 241 -11.87 11.37 3.86
N GLN A 242 -12.96 12.14 3.85
CA GLN A 242 -14.31 11.58 3.94
C GLN A 242 -14.59 10.58 2.82
N LEU A 243 -14.23 10.88 1.57
CA LEU A 243 -14.39 9.95 0.45
C LEU A 243 -13.58 8.66 0.64
N CYS A 244 -12.33 8.78 1.11
CA CYS A 244 -11.48 7.61 1.35
C CYS A 244 -12.03 6.72 2.47
N LEU A 245 -12.55 7.33 3.54
CA LEU A 245 -13.20 6.62 4.64
C LEU A 245 -14.49 5.93 4.20
N GLU A 246 -15.32 6.58 3.39
CA GLU A 246 -16.53 5.98 2.82
C GLU A 246 -16.19 4.81 1.90
N ASN A 247 -15.21 4.99 1.01
CA ASN A 247 -14.72 3.92 0.15
C ASN A 247 -14.24 2.71 0.97
N GLY A 248 -13.50 2.96 2.06
CA GLY A 248 -13.06 1.95 3.01
C GLY A 248 -14.18 1.24 3.75
N ALA A 249 -15.16 2.01 4.23
CA ALA A 249 -16.32 1.50 4.94
C ALA A 249 -17.15 0.53 4.08
N LEU A 250 -17.11 0.67 2.74
CA LEU A 250 -17.74 -0.29 1.82
C LEU A 250 -16.98 -1.61 1.69
N ALA A 251 -15.70 -1.64 2.02
CA ALA A 251 -14.82 -2.80 1.90
C ALA A 251 -14.57 -3.52 3.23
N THR A 252 -15.03 -2.97 4.36
CA THR A 252 -14.93 -3.58 5.68
C THR A 252 -16.30 -3.96 6.23
N SER A 253 -16.31 -4.94 7.11
CA SER A 253 -17.42 -5.31 7.99
C SER A 253 -17.28 -4.69 9.40
N GLY A 254 -16.15 -4.03 9.67
CA GLY A 254 -15.82 -3.45 10.97
C GLY A 254 -16.72 -2.28 11.35
N ASP A 255 -17.44 -2.44 12.46
CA ASP A 255 -18.31 -1.40 13.03
C ASP A 255 -17.52 -0.14 13.48
N THR A 256 -16.24 -0.30 13.81
CA THR A 256 -15.39 0.80 14.30
C THR A 256 -15.11 1.83 13.21
N LEU A 257 -14.62 1.39 12.04
CA LEU A 257 -14.35 2.29 10.91
C LEU A 257 -15.63 2.97 10.41
N CYS A 258 -16.75 2.24 10.34
CA CYS A 258 -18.04 2.80 9.97
C CYS A 258 -18.49 3.90 10.93
N LYS A 259 -18.34 3.71 12.24
CA LYS A 259 -18.64 4.72 13.26
C LYS A 259 -17.72 5.93 13.16
N ALA A 260 -16.41 5.72 12.99
CA ALA A 260 -15.45 6.81 12.84
C ALA A 260 -15.72 7.63 11.57
N THR A 261 -16.04 6.96 10.45
CA THR A 261 -16.47 7.59 9.19
C THR A 261 -17.73 8.44 9.39
N GLY A 262 -18.73 7.90 10.10
CA GLY A 262 -19.97 8.64 10.41
C GLY A 262 -19.77 9.77 11.41
N LEU A 263 -18.79 9.68 12.31
CA LEU A 263 -18.39 10.78 13.18
C LEU A 263 -17.72 11.89 12.36
N TRP A 264 -16.70 11.58 11.57
CA TRP A 264 -16.01 12.51 10.69
C TRP A 264 -17.00 13.27 9.81
N ARG A 265 -17.92 12.56 9.12
CA ARG A 265 -18.98 13.18 8.29
C ARG A 265 -19.79 14.22 9.05
N ARG A 266 -20.32 13.85 10.22
CA ARG A 266 -21.16 14.74 11.04
C ARG A 266 -20.39 15.97 11.50
N VAL A 267 -19.10 15.84 11.80
CA VAL A 267 -18.27 16.98 12.16
C VAL A 267 -18.09 17.91 10.96
N LEU A 268 -17.79 17.38 9.78
CA LEU A 268 -17.70 18.19 8.56
C LEU A 268 -19.01 18.93 8.28
N GLU A 269 -20.15 18.24 8.35
CA GLU A 269 -21.48 18.82 8.13
C GLU A 269 -21.88 19.86 9.18
N SER A 270 -21.38 19.74 10.42
CA SER A 270 -21.63 20.70 11.48
C SER A 270 -20.87 22.01 11.32
N GLY A 271 -19.80 22.02 10.52
CA GLY A 271 -18.97 23.20 10.27
C GLY A 271 -19.53 24.04 9.13
N GLY A 272 -19.85 25.31 9.41
CA GLY A 272 -20.25 26.28 8.39
C GLY A 272 -19.06 26.91 7.64
N GLU A 273 -19.33 27.95 6.86
CA GLU A 273 -18.29 28.79 6.25
C GLU A 273 -17.38 29.37 7.36
N GLY A 274 -16.07 29.13 7.25
CA GLY A 274 -15.09 29.59 8.24
C GLY A 274 -14.80 28.62 9.40
N ARG A 275 -15.24 27.35 9.33
CA ARG A 275 -15.01 26.32 10.36
C ARG A 275 -13.56 26.18 10.86
N TRP A 276 -12.58 26.46 9.99
CA TRP A 276 -11.16 26.44 10.37
C TRP A 276 -10.72 27.55 11.33
N GLY A 277 -11.59 28.54 11.60
CA GLY A 277 -11.38 29.55 12.64
C GLY A 277 -12.21 29.33 13.91
N ASP A 278 -13.09 28.32 13.95
CA ASP A 278 -13.94 28.02 15.10
C ASP A 278 -13.25 27.01 16.02
N ALA A 279 -12.78 27.49 17.17
CA ALA A 279 -12.06 26.66 18.15
C ALA A 279 -12.88 25.45 18.63
N GLY A 280 -14.21 25.58 18.78
CA GLY A 280 -15.08 24.48 19.21
C GLY A 280 -15.20 23.41 18.11
N TRP A 281 -15.33 23.85 16.87
CA TRP A 281 -15.33 22.93 15.73
C TRP A 281 -13.97 22.23 15.56
N LEU A 282 -12.85 22.96 15.72
CA LEU A 282 -11.50 22.41 15.62
C LEU A 282 -11.22 21.33 16.66
N GLN A 283 -11.67 21.52 17.91
CA GLN A 283 -11.59 20.50 18.95
C GLN A 283 -12.42 19.25 18.58
N LEU A 284 -13.63 19.46 18.07
CA LEU A 284 -14.50 18.37 17.63
C LEU A 284 -13.91 17.61 16.44
N ALA A 285 -13.31 18.32 15.48
CA ALA A 285 -12.61 17.76 14.32
C ALA A 285 -11.36 16.99 14.73
N THR A 286 -10.59 17.49 15.70
CA THR A 286 -9.44 16.78 16.27
C THR A 286 -9.88 15.45 16.88
N ALA A 287 -10.90 15.46 17.73
CA ALA A 287 -11.43 14.23 18.33
C ALA A 287 -11.99 13.23 17.30
N ALA A 288 -12.62 13.72 16.24
CA ALA A 288 -13.10 12.88 15.14
C ALA A 288 -11.95 12.29 14.32
N LEU A 289 -10.89 13.07 14.07
CA LEU A 289 -9.69 12.59 13.39
C LEU A 289 -8.96 11.53 14.22
N ASP A 290 -8.88 11.70 15.55
CA ASP A 290 -8.31 10.68 16.46
C ASP A 290 -9.12 9.38 16.42
N ALA A 291 -10.45 9.46 16.39
CA ALA A 291 -11.30 8.28 16.23
C ALA A 291 -11.07 7.57 14.88
N VAL A 292 -10.83 8.34 13.81
CA VAL A 292 -10.43 7.80 12.50
C VAL A 292 -9.08 7.11 12.59
N LYS A 293 -8.06 7.75 13.17
CA LYS A 293 -6.72 7.18 13.35
C LYS A 293 -6.76 5.83 14.07
N LEU A 294 -7.39 5.79 15.24
CA LEU A 294 -7.51 4.57 16.04
C LEU A 294 -8.24 3.45 15.30
N SER A 295 -9.24 3.81 14.48
CA SER A 295 -9.97 2.82 13.67
C SER A 295 -9.11 2.30 12.52
N LEU A 296 -8.35 3.17 11.86
CA LEU A 296 -7.44 2.78 10.77
C LEU A 296 -6.31 1.89 11.27
N GLU A 297 -5.65 2.29 12.36
CA GLU A 297 -4.59 1.52 13.02
C GLU A 297 -5.09 0.12 13.36
N LYS A 298 -6.20 0.03 14.09
CA LYS A 298 -6.78 -1.26 14.49
C LYS A 298 -7.07 -2.15 13.28
N GLU A 299 -7.79 -1.63 12.28
CA GLU A 299 -8.21 -2.44 11.12
C GLU A 299 -7.00 -2.91 10.29
N MET A 300 -5.96 -2.09 10.15
CA MET A 300 -4.77 -2.44 9.36
C MET A 300 -3.82 -3.36 10.13
N ASP A 301 -3.68 -3.17 11.45
CA ASP A 301 -2.88 -4.05 12.30
C ASP A 301 -3.50 -5.46 12.40
N GLU A 302 -4.83 -5.55 12.52
CA GLU A 302 -5.58 -6.81 12.47
C GLU A 302 -5.39 -7.53 11.12
N LEU A 303 -5.43 -6.78 10.01
CA LEU A 303 -5.16 -7.29 8.67
C LEU A 303 -3.74 -7.85 8.56
N ALA A 304 -2.74 -7.03 8.89
CA ALA A 304 -1.34 -7.43 8.81
C ALA A 304 -1.10 -8.72 9.62
N SER A 305 -1.62 -8.76 10.85
CA SER A 305 -1.49 -9.92 11.75
C SER A 305 -2.17 -11.16 11.19
N ALA A 306 -3.36 -11.02 10.58
CA ALA A 306 -4.12 -12.14 10.02
C ALA A 306 -3.42 -12.81 8.83
N VAL A 307 -2.69 -12.05 8.02
CA VAL A 307 -2.02 -12.56 6.80
C VAL A 307 -0.55 -12.91 7.00
N GLN A 308 0.12 -12.35 8.02
CA GLN A 308 1.55 -12.56 8.28
C GLN A 308 1.87 -14.03 8.52
N VAL A 309 1.23 -14.70 9.49
CA VAL A 309 1.53 -16.10 9.85
C VAL A 309 1.27 -17.07 8.68
N PRO A 310 0.12 -17.01 7.98
CA PRO A 310 -0.09 -17.81 6.78
C PRO A 310 0.95 -17.51 5.69
N GLY A 311 1.27 -16.24 5.46
CA GLY A 311 2.26 -15.79 4.47
C GLY A 311 3.64 -16.37 4.71
N GLU A 312 4.14 -16.29 5.94
CA GLU A 312 5.41 -16.90 6.34
C GLU A 312 5.39 -18.43 6.18
N THR A 313 4.30 -19.07 6.60
CA THR A 313 4.19 -20.53 6.55
C THR A 313 4.26 -21.05 5.11
N ILE A 314 3.50 -20.43 4.21
CA ILE A 314 3.47 -20.78 2.79
C ILE A 314 4.81 -20.40 2.13
N GLY A 315 5.32 -19.20 2.43
CA GLY A 315 6.57 -18.68 1.88
C GLY A 315 7.79 -19.53 2.23
N ARG A 316 7.94 -19.91 3.50
CA ARG A 316 9.02 -20.82 3.96
C ARG A 316 8.93 -22.17 3.26
N ALA A 317 7.71 -22.73 3.13
CA ALA A 317 7.49 -23.98 2.40
C ALA A 317 7.84 -23.87 0.91
N ALA A 318 7.68 -22.68 0.32
CA ALA A 318 8.04 -22.38 -1.07
C ALA A 318 9.52 -21.96 -1.26
N GLY A 319 10.31 -21.86 -0.19
CA GLY A 319 11.71 -21.42 -0.25
C GLY A 319 11.90 -19.94 -0.55
N VAL A 320 10.92 -19.10 -0.21
CA VAL A 320 11.04 -17.64 -0.29
C VAL A 320 12.05 -17.15 0.76
N ASP A 321 12.88 -16.18 0.40
CA ASP A 321 13.85 -15.56 1.33
C ASP A 321 13.13 -14.91 2.51
N GLU A 322 13.65 -15.11 3.74
CA GLU A 322 13.09 -14.54 4.97
C GLU A 322 12.98 -13.01 4.91
N ALA A 323 13.84 -12.34 4.16
CA ALA A 323 13.75 -10.89 3.96
C ALA A 323 12.42 -10.45 3.33
N TYR A 324 11.81 -11.27 2.47
CA TYR A 324 10.48 -11.00 1.89
C TYR A 324 9.32 -11.48 2.75
N LEU A 325 9.61 -12.32 3.76
CA LEU A 325 8.59 -12.86 4.65
C LEU A 325 8.40 -11.97 5.87
N ALA A 326 9.48 -11.39 6.39
CA ALA A 326 9.47 -10.60 7.61
C ALA A 326 8.39 -9.50 7.61
N ASN A 327 8.18 -8.84 6.46
CA ASN A 327 7.26 -7.70 6.27
C ASN A 327 6.02 -8.02 5.42
N PHE A 328 5.71 -9.30 5.18
CA PHE A 328 4.64 -9.69 4.26
C PHE A 328 3.28 -8.99 4.55
N GLY A 329 2.82 -9.00 5.80
CA GLY A 329 1.56 -8.39 6.19
C GLY A 329 1.55 -6.87 6.07
N GLU A 330 2.70 -6.23 6.21
CA GLU A 330 2.84 -4.78 6.02
C GLU A 330 2.81 -4.41 4.55
N GLU A 331 3.41 -5.23 3.68
CA GLU A 331 3.28 -5.05 2.23
C GLU A 331 1.82 -5.24 1.77
N VAL A 332 1.06 -6.13 2.42
CA VAL A 332 -0.39 -6.23 2.20
C VAL A 332 -1.12 -4.95 2.64
N VAL A 333 -0.75 -4.34 3.78
CA VAL A 333 -1.33 -3.05 4.23
C VAL A 333 -0.95 -1.90 3.29
N ARG A 334 0.30 -1.81 2.83
CA ARG A 334 0.74 -0.84 1.81
C ARG A 334 0.01 -1.04 0.47
N GLY A 335 -0.31 -2.30 0.17
CA GLY A 335 -1.16 -2.72 -0.94
C GLY A 335 -2.65 -2.37 -0.77
N HIS A 336 -3.08 -1.93 0.41
CA HIS A 336 -4.48 -1.72 0.72
C HIS A 336 -4.98 -0.32 0.29
N PRO A 337 -6.20 -0.17 -0.27
CA PRO A 337 -6.76 1.15 -0.62
C PRO A 337 -6.81 2.16 0.53
N MET A 338 -6.97 1.68 1.77
CA MET A 338 -6.97 2.54 2.97
C MET A 338 -5.62 3.17 3.29
N PHE A 339 -4.53 2.69 2.69
CA PHE A 339 -3.21 3.28 2.87
C PHE A 339 -3.21 4.77 2.49
N VAL A 340 -4.00 5.19 1.51
CA VAL A 340 -4.06 6.60 1.08
C VAL A 340 -4.61 7.54 2.15
N CYS A 341 -5.38 7.02 3.13
CA CYS A 341 -5.92 7.82 4.22
C CYS A 341 -4.83 8.40 5.11
N SER A 342 -3.69 7.71 5.27
CA SER A 342 -2.64 8.13 6.20
C SER A 342 -2.05 9.50 5.85
N ARG A 343 -1.81 9.76 4.56
CA ARG A 343 -1.30 11.04 4.04
C ARG A 343 -2.29 12.18 4.29
N LEU A 344 -3.58 11.93 4.12
CA LEU A 344 -4.65 12.91 4.37
C LEU A 344 -4.80 13.19 5.87
N VAL A 345 -4.74 12.14 6.70
CA VAL A 345 -4.75 12.26 8.16
C VAL A 345 -3.57 13.10 8.63
N GLN A 346 -2.35 12.80 8.16
CA GLN A 346 -1.15 13.56 8.52
C GLN A 346 -1.25 15.03 8.12
N ARG A 347 -1.79 15.32 6.92
CA ARG A 347 -2.01 16.69 6.44
C ARG A 347 -2.96 17.49 7.32
N LEU A 348 -4.02 16.85 7.82
CA LEU A 348 -5.05 17.47 8.65
C LEU A 348 -4.65 17.54 10.14
N GLU A 349 -3.92 16.56 10.63
CA GLU A 349 -3.54 16.46 12.04
C GLU A 349 -2.74 17.68 12.50
N GLY A 350 -1.74 18.11 11.72
CA GLY A 350 -0.89 19.23 12.09
C GLY A 350 -1.70 20.51 12.36
N VAL A 351 -2.59 20.88 11.43
CA VAL A 351 -3.41 22.09 11.57
C VAL A 351 -4.47 21.95 12.65
N LEU A 352 -5.12 20.78 12.77
CA LEU A 352 -6.18 20.58 13.74
C LEU A 352 -5.65 20.65 15.17
N ARG A 353 -4.49 20.02 15.43
CA ARG A 353 -3.86 20.06 16.77
C ARG A 353 -3.38 21.46 17.12
N GLU A 354 -2.71 22.15 16.20
CA GLU A 354 -2.25 23.52 16.40
C GLU A 354 -3.41 24.44 16.76
N CYS A 355 -4.50 24.39 15.98
CA CYS A 355 -5.65 25.25 16.20
C CYS A 355 -6.50 24.84 17.43
N ALA A 356 -6.46 23.58 17.83
CA ALA A 356 -7.14 23.10 19.05
C ALA A 356 -6.33 23.38 20.34
N GLY A 357 -5.10 23.89 20.23
CA GLY A 357 -4.21 24.12 21.37
C GLY A 357 -3.65 22.84 21.99
N VAL A 358 -3.60 21.77 21.22
CA VAL A 358 -2.99 20.50 21.61
C VAL A 358 -1.47 20.60 21.42
N GLY A 359 -0.70 20.01 22.32
CA GLY A 359 0.76 20.02 22.25
C GLY A 359 1.30 19.36 20.96
N PRO A 360 2.56 19.68 20.59
CA PRO A 360 3.13 19.36 19.28
C PRO A 360 3.52 17.89 19.09
N TRP A 361 3.41 17.07 20.14
CA TRP A 361 3.75 15.65 20.05
C TRP A 361 2.59 14.83 19.51
N THR A 362 2.89 13.98 18.53
CA THR A 362 2.00 12.96 18.00
C THR A 362 2.43 11.59 18.49
N SER A 363 1.53 10.92 19.20
CA SER A 363 1.69 9.50 19.55
C SER A 363 1.29 8.63 18.37
N VAL A 364 2.16 7.71 17.98
CA VAL A 364 1.96 6.72 16.91
C VAL A 364 1.78 5.32 17.49
N SER A 365 2.46 5.03 18.60
CA SER A 365 2.27 3.84 19.42
C SER A 365 2.44 4.20 20.88
N LEU A 366 1.48 3.81 21.73
CA LEU A 366 1.61 3.96 23.18
C LEU A 366 2.48 2.88 23.82
N GLY A 367 2.87 1.85 23.05
CA GLY A 367 3.62 0.71 23.54
C GLY A 367 2.88 -0.12 24.60
N SER A 368 3.54 -1.18 25.08
CA SER A 368 2.97 -2.12 26.06
C SER A 368 2.67 -1.49 27.43
N GLY A 369 3.35 -0.39 27.75
CA GLY A 369 3.16 0.37 28.98
C GLY A 369 2.10 1.47 28.90
N ASN A 370 1.30 1.52 27.81
CA ASN A 370 0.20 2.47 27.61
C ASN A 370 0.63 3.94 27.83
N GLY A 371 1.67 4.36 27.12
CA GLY A 371 2.24 5.70 27.16
C GLY A 371 3.42 5.83 28.12
N VAL A 372 3.82 4.77 28.82
CA VAL A 372 4.99 4.75 29.70
C VAL A 372 6.00 3.73 29.23
N ALA A 373 7.28 4.12 29.15
CA ALA A 373 8.39 3.22 28.84
C ALA A 373 9.63 3.60 29.66
N GLU A 374 10.44 2.61 30.02
CA GLU A 374 11.68 2.79 30.78
C GLU A 374 12.82 2.00 30.15
N GLY A 375 13.98 2.62 30.02
CA GLY A 375 15.17 1.99 29.46
C GLY A 375 16.38 2.92 29.48
N ALA A 376 17.53 2.40 29.07
CA ALA A 376 18.73 3.21 28.88
C ALA A 376 18.53 4.18 27.70
N LEU A 377 18.90 5.45 27.88
CA LEU A 377 18.86 6.44 26.82
C LEU A 377 19.94 6.16 25.77
N LEU A 378 19.54 6.16 24.50
CA LEU A 378 20.45 6.11 23.36
C LEU A 378 20.08 7.21 22.38
N THR A 379 21.04 8.04 22.00
CA THR A 379 20.86 9.04 20.94
C THR A 379 21.47 8.52 19.65
N SER A 380 20.63 8.13 18.69
CA SER A 380 21.08 7.55 17.43
C SER A 380 19.98 7.58 16.37
N GLU A 381 20.38 7.57 15.10
CA GLU A 381 19.45 7.42 13.99
C GLU A 381 18.96 5.96 13.92
N LEU A 382 17.64 5.75 13.91
CA LEU A 382 17.05 4.40 13.85
C LEU A 382 17.54 3.61 12.62
N ALA A 383 17.78 4.30 11.50
CA ALA A 383 18.34 3.72 10.27
C ALA A 383 19.74 3.11 10.45
N THR A 384 20.51 3.53 11.47
CA THR A 384 21.84 2.97 11.77
C THR A 384 21.77 1.73 12.66
N LEU A 385 20.62 1.49 13.31
CA LEU A 385 20.41 0.37 14.23
C LEU A 385 19.74 -0.84 13.53
N GLN A 386 19.90 -0.98 12.23
CA GLN A 386 19.25 -2.04 11.45
C GLN A 386 20.08 -3.34 11.43
N GLY A 387 19.38 -4.47 11.34
CA GLY A 387 19.98 -5.80 11.23
C GLY A 387 20.73 -6.26 12.51
N ALA A 388 21.59 -7.29 12.35
CA ALA A 388 22.25 -7.94 13.48
C ALA A 388 23.24 -7.03 14.23
N ALA A 389 23.92 -6.13 13.52
CA ALA A 389 24.83 -5.18 14.13
C ALA A 389 24.07 -4.19 15.03
N GLY A 390 22.94 -3.67 14.55
CA GLY A 390 22.07 -2.78 15.33
C GLY A 390 21.47 -3.47 16.55
N ALA A 391 21.00 -4.71 16.41
CA ALA A 391 20.51 -5.50 17.54
C ALA A 391 21.59 -5.70 18.63
N THR A 392 22.86 -5.88 18.23
CA THR A 392 23.98 -5.97 19.16
C THR A 392 24.22 -4.64 19.87
N ALA A 393 24.22 -3.52 19.14
CA ALA A 393 24.39 -2.19 19.72
C ALA A 393 23.26 -1.84 20.71
N VAL A 394 22.02 -2.21 20.40
CA VAL A 394 20.87 -2.02 21.31
C VAL A 394 21.00 -2.89 22.56
N ALA A 395 21.44 -4.15 22.43
CA ALA A 395 21.67 -5.02 23.57
C ALA A 395 22.80 -4.51 24.49
N GLU A 396 23.87 -3.96 23.92
CA GLU A 396 24.95 -3.33 24.68
C GLU A 396 24.48 -2.05 25.39
N ALA A 397 23.76 -1.19 24.67
CA ALA A 397 23.21 0.06 25.23
C ALA A 397 22.19 -0.19 26.34
N SER A 398 21.40 -1.26 26.22
CA SER A 398 20.42 -1.66 27.24
C SER A 398 21.07 -1.84 28.62
N GLY A 399 22.31 -2.35 28.69
CA GLY A 399 23.07 -2.44 29.95
C GLY A 399 22.35 -3.15 31.10
N GLY A 400 21.36 -4.01 30.82
CA GLY A 400 20.53 -4.68 31.83
C GLY A 400 19.37 -3.85 32.40
N THR A 401 19.09 -2.66 31.86
CA THR A 401 18.02 -1.73 32.30
C THR A 401 16.61 -2.12 31.86
N GLY A 402 16.45 -3.26 31.17
CA GLY A 402 15.16 -3.76 30.69
C GLY A 402 14.77 -3.29 29.29
N GLY A 403 15.49 -2.33 28.70
CA GLY A 403 15.29 -1.88 27.31
C GLY A 403 16.09 -0.63 26.96
N VAL A 404 15.89 -0.10 25.75
CA VAL A 404 16.48 1.16 25.24
C VAL A 404 15.39 2.15 24.88
N VAL A 405 15.57 3.41 25.31
CA VAL A 405 14.79 4.57 24.88
C VAL A 405 15.63 5.33 23.86
N LEU A 406 15.21 5.30 22.60
CA LEU A 406 15.91 5.92 21.48
C LEU A 406 15.43 7.35 21.24
N LEU A 407 16.36 8.30 21.16
CA LEU A 407 16.17 9.62 20.59
C LEU A 407 16.77 9.64 19.17
N SER A 408 15.94 9.85 18.16
CA SER A 408 16.33 9.87 16.73
C SER A 408 15.99 11.23 16.11
N GLU A 409 16.90 11.86 15.36
CA GLU A 409 16.57 13.13 14.68
C GLU A 409 15.79 12.88 13.39
N GLY A 410 16.11 11.80 12.69
CA GLY A 410 15.45 11.36 11.47
C GLY A 410 14.62 10.10 11.68
N LEU A 411 13.57 9.95 10.87
CA LEU A 411 12.86 8.69 10.72
C LEU A 411 12.13 8.67 9.37
N ASP A 412 12.51 7.74 8.50
CA ASP A 412 12.04 7.67 7.12
C ASP A 412 10.76 6.82 6.97
N GLY A 413 10.42 6.02 7.98
CA GLY A 413 9.22 5.18 8.01
C GLY A 413 9.42 3.77 7.44
N LEU A 414 10.64 3.44 7.02
CA LEU A 414 11.02 2.15 6.44
C LEU A 414 11.85 1.28 7.39
N GLU A 415 12.27 1.85 8.51
CA GLU A 415 13.13 1.22 9.50
C GLU A 415 12.36 0.25 10.40
N ASP A 416 12.98 -0.88 10.72
CA ASP A 416 12.47 -1.80 11.74
C ASP A 416 12.77 -1.25 13.14
N VAL A 417 11.99 -1.68 14.13
CA VAL A 417 12.23 -1.40 15.55
C VAL A 417 13.06 -2.55 16.14
N PRO A 418 14.36 -2.36 16.43
CA PRO A 418 15.22 -3.46 16.84
C PRO A 418 14.77 -4.07 18.18
N PRO A 419 14.95 -5.39 18.36
CA PRO A 419 14.66 -6.04 19.64
C PRO A 419 15.38 -5.35 20.80
N GLY A 420 14.65 -5.04 21.87
CA GLY A 420 15.18 -4.36 23.06
C GLY A 420 14.96 -2.85 23.05
N VAL A 421 14.58 -2.23 21.93
CA VAL A 421 14.08 -0.86 21.92
C VAL A 421 12.64 -0.86 22.47
N VAL A 422 12.42 -0.12 23.56
CA VAL A 422 11.11 -0.02 24.23
C VAL A 422 10.40 1.29 23.91
N ALA A 423 11.15 2.31 23.48
CA ALA A 423 10.59 3.57 23.03
C ALA A 423 11.48 4.22 21.94
N VAL A 424 10.84 4.87 20.97
CA VAL A 424 11.47 5.73 19.97
C VAL A 424 10.79 7.10 20.02
N LEU A 425 11.57 8.13 20.29
CA LEU A 425 11.17 9.52 20.19
C LEU A 425 11.87 10.13 18.98
N SER A 426 11.10 10.71 18.06
CA SER A 426 11.65 11.26 16.81
C SER A 426 11.27 12.71 16.59
N ARG A 427 12.21 13.51 16.05
CA ARG A 427 11.91 14.86 15.55
C ARG A 427 11.07 14.83 14.27
N SER A 428 11.18 13.75 13.50
CA SER A 428 10.49 13.61 12.22
C SER A 428 9.11 12.98 12.41
N SER A 429 8.11 13.48 11.69
CA SER A 429 6.78 12.85 11.66
C SER A 429 6.81 11.61 10.77
N VAL A 430 6.10 10.56 11.17
CA VAL A 430 5.96 9.34 10.39
C VAL A 430 4.53 9.14 9.94
N ASP A 431 4.36 8.46 8.81
CA ASP A 431 3.05 8.06 8.33
C ASP A 431 2.41 7.03 9.29
N LEU A 432 1.12 7.18 9.59
CA LEU A 432 0.34 6.33 10.50
C LEU A 432 0.47 4.82 10.21
N LEU A 433 0.55 4.48 8.92
CA LEU A 433 0.61 3.12 8.38
C LEU A 433 2.00 2.79 7.82
N SER A 434 3.02 3.60 8.13
CA SER A 434 4.41 3.29 7.82
C SER A 434 4.88 1.99 8.47
N HIS A 435 5.96 1.41 7.94
CA HIS A 435 6.50 0.14 8.44
C HIS A 435 6.93 0.28 9.91
N VAL A 436 7.68 1.33 10.24
CA VAL A 436 8.08 1.62 11.64
C VAL A 436 6.87 1.78 12.58
N ALA A 437 5.76 2.36 12.12
CA ALA A 437 4.57 2.58 12.94
C ALA A 437 3.86 1.24 13.24
N LEU A 438 3.70 0.39 12.21
CA LEU A 438 3.22 -0.98 12.36
C LEU A 438 4.13 -1.80 13.28
N ARG A 439 5.45 -1.73 13.09
CA ARG A 439 6.44 -2.44 13.93
C ARG A 439 6.42 -1.98 15.37
N ALA A 440 6.34 -0.69 15.63
CA ALA A 440 6.24 -0.17 16.98
C ALA A 440 4.99 -0.71 17.69
N ARG A 441 3.82 -0.74 17.03
CA ARG A 441 2.59 -1.29 17.61
C ARG A 441 2.66 -2.80 17.83
N GLN A 442 3.17 -3.55 16.86
CA GLN A 442 3.28 -5.02 16.95
C GLN A 442 4.29 -5.49 17.99
N SER A 443 5.44 -4.83 18.10
CA SER A 443 6.46 -5.12 19.11
C SER A 443 6.09 -4.57 20.49
N GLY A 444 5.09 -3.68 20.55
CA GLY A 444 4.72 -2.99 21.78
C GLY A 444 5.73 -1.94 22.23
N ALA A 445 6.55 -1.43 21.31
CA ALA A 445 7.41 -0.27 21.54
C ALA A 445 6.59 1.04 21.46
N LEU A 446 6.91 1.99 22.33
CA LEU A 446 6.35 3.33 22.29
C LEU A 446 6.97 4.11 21.11
N LEU A 447 6.16 4.82 20.33
CA LEU A 447 6.63 5.68 19.24
C LEU A 447 5.91 7.02 19.30
N ALA A 448 6.66 8.10 19.47
CA ALA A 448 6.14 9.47 19.45
C ALA A 448 7.03 10.39 18.62
N CYS A 449 6.39 11.30 17.88
CA CYS A 449 7.03 12.21 16.94
C CYS A 449 6.74 13.67 17.29
N CYS A 450 7.70 14.58 17.07
CA CYS A 450 7.51 16.01 17.28
C CYS A 450 8.33 16.84 16.27
N ALA A 451 7.64 17.43 15.30
CA ALA A 451 8.26 18.32 14.30
C ALA A 451 8.52 19.75 14.82
N ASP A 452 8.01 20.11 16.01
CA ASP A 452 8.27 21.42 16.61
C ASP A 452 9.69 21.47 17.20
N GLU A 453 10.54 22.35 16.64
CA GLU A 453 11.95 22.50 17.04
C GLU A 453 12.11 22.92 18.50
N GLY A 454 11.18 23.72 19.02
CA GLY A 454 11.23 24.22 20.40
C GLY A 454 10.98 23.09 21.41
N ALA A 455 9.91 22.33 21.20
CA ALA A 455 9.54 21.19 22.03
C ALA A 455 10.55 20.05 21.92
N TRP A 456 11.06 19.76 20.71
CA TRP A 456 12.13 18.78 20.52
C TRP A 456 13.41 19.20 21.23
N GLY A 457 13.87 20.43 21.02
CA GLY A 457 15.07 20.97 21.66
C GLY A 457 14.97 21.00 23.19
N ALA A 458 13.80 21.31 23.74
CA ALA A 458 13.55 21.27 25.18
C ALA A 458 13.66 19.84 25.74
N LEU A 459 13.13 18.84 25.02
CA LEU A 459 13.23 17.43 25.41
C LEU A 459 14.69 16.96 25.42
N VAL A 460 15.43 17.22 24.35
CA VAL A 460 16.86 16.84 24.23
C VAL A 460 17.69 17.51 25.32
N ALA A 461 17.44 18.81 25.59
CA ALA A 461 18.12 19.53 26.65
C ALA A 461 17.86 18.94 28.06
N ALA A 462 16.65 18.44 28.31
CA ALA A 462 16.29 17.84 29.60
C ALA A 462 17.08 16.57 29.93
N VAL A 463 17.60 15.87 28.91
CA VAL A 463 18.34 14.61 29.07
C VAL A 463 19.75 14.60 28.48
N ALA A 464 20.30 15.78 28.15
CA ALA A 464 21.61 15.91 27.53
C ALA A 464 22.77 15.24 28.31
N SER A 465 22.60 15.01 29.62
CA SER A 465 23.57 14.33 30.50
C SER A 465 23.18 12.91 30.89
N SER A 466 22.14 12.34 30.27
CA SER A 466 21.56 11.04 30.62
C SER A 466 21.87 9.93 29.60
N GLU A 467 22.77 10.17 28.64
CA GLU A 467 23.17 9.15 27.65
C GLU A 467 23.68 7.89 28.36
N GLY A 468 23.14 6.72 27.97
CA GLY A 468 23.42 5.42 28.59
C GLY A 468 22.82 5.24 30.00
N GLN A 469 22.14 6.25 30.56
CA GLN A 469 21.47 6.15 31.87
C GLN A 469 20.01 5.75 31.71
N GLY A 470 19.43 5.16 32.76
CA GLY A 470 18.01 4.84 32.79
C GLY A 470 17.14 6.10 32.74
N VAL A 471 16.19 6.14 31.82
CA VAL A 471 15.20 7.21 31.66
C VAL A 471 13.80 6.62 31.61
N ARG A 472 12.80 7.44 31.98
CA ARG A 472 11.38 7.16 31.85
C ARG A 472 10.75 8.13 30.85
N VAL A 473 10.10 7.58 29.85
CA VAL A 473 9.23 8.31 28.92
C VAL A 473 7.80 8.23 29.45
N THR A 474 7.08 9.36 29.43
CA THR A 474 5.62 9.41 29.64
C THR A 474 4.97 10.22 28.52
N VAL A 475 3.98 9.65 27.85
CA VAL A 475 3.22 10.26 26.76
C VAL A 475 1.79 10.53 27.24
N ASP A 476 1.39 11.79 27.21
CA ASP A 476 -0.02 12.18 27.26
C ASP A 476 -0.49 12.48 25.83
N SER A 477 -1.09 11.47 25.20
CA SER A 477 -1.57 11.56 23.82
C SER A 477 -2.72 12.57 23.66
N SER A 478 -3.51 12.78 24.71
CA SER A 478 -4.66 13.69 24.70
C SER A 478 -4.22 15.15 24.75
N ALA A 479 -3.16 15.43 25.51
CA ALA A 479 -2.59 16.76 25.61
C ALA A 479 -1.49 17.01 24.56
N GLY A 480 -1.01 15.98 23.86
CA GLY A 480 0.10 16.10 22.90
C GLY A 480 1.42 16.44 23.58
N HIS A 481 1.67 15.84 24.75
CA HIS A 481 2.87 16.09 25.56
C HIS A 481 3.66 14.80 25.77
N VAL A 482 4.98 14.94 25.71
CA VAL A 482 5.93 13.89 26.09
C VAL A 482 6.86 14.44 27.14
N ALA A 483 7.00 13.70 28.23
CA ALA A 483 8.00 13.93 29.27
C ALA A 483 9.05 12.84 29.20
N LEU A 484 10.32 13.24 29.31
CA LEU A 484 11.46 12.34 29.40
C LEU A 484 12.30 12.74 30.60
N GLU A 485 12.35 11.86 31.60
CA GLU A 485 12.96 12.15 32.89
C GLU A 485 13.96 11.04 33.28
N PRO A 486 15.03 11.34 34.02
CA PRO A 486 15.90 10.30 34.58
C PRO A 486 15.10 9.33 35.46
N ALA A 487 15.25 8.03 35.22
CA ALA A 487 14.57 7.00 36.00
C ALA A 487 15.18 6.94 37.41
N SER A 488 14.37 7.26 38.42
CA SER A 488 14.81 7.19 39.82
C SER A 488 14.93 5.73 40.25
N GLY A 489 16.13 5.17 40.21
CA GLY A 489 16.44 3.84 40.77
C GLY A 489 17.19 2.86 39.86
N ILE A 490 17.51 3.23 38.62
CA ILE A 490 18.28 2.36 37.71
C ILE A 490 19.74 2.85 37.68
N SER A 491 20.49 2.56 38.74
CA SER A 491 21.94 2.67 38.68
C SER A 491 22.49 1.47 37.91
N GLY A 492 22.67 1.63 36.60
CA GLY A 492 23.56 0.77 35.85
C GLY A 492 24.96 0.92 36.44
N THR A 493 25.44 -0.10 37.14
CA THR A 493 26.84 -0.16 37.53
C THR A 493 27.67 -0.27 36.25
N ALA A 494 28.25 0.84 35.82
CA ALA A 494 29.33 0.83 34.87
C ALA A 494 30.53 0.09 35.51
N THR A 495 30.87 -1.07 34.96
CA THR A 495 32.20 -1.69 35.08
C THR A 495 32.64 -2.20 33.74
#